data_AF-A0ABC8DX38-F1
#
_entry.id   AF-A0ABC8DX38-F1
#
_cell.length_a   1.000
_cell.length_b   1.000
_cell.length_c   1.000
_cell.angle_alpha   90.00
_cell.angle_beta   90.00
_cell.angle_gamma   90.00
#
_symmetry.space_group_name_H-M   'P 1'
#
loop_
_entity.id
_entity.type
_entity.pdbx_description
1 polymer ?
#
loop_
_entity_poly.entity_id
_entity_poly.type
_entity_poly.pdbx_seq_one_letter_code
_entity_poly.pdbx_strand_id
1 'polypeptide(L)'
;MKVAILTQPLHTNYGGTLQAYALQKVLINLGHEPETINYRSKIKRPLFIRVVLSKIKRIVLCRKITFDFTTQDRINIRKHHQSFIDTRLNYSEEINGTEGLRDYILKNNYGAVIIGSDQTWRPIYSPRIDSFFSIF
;
A
#
# COMPACT_ATOMS: atom_id res chain seq x y z
N MET A 1 -8.17 9.83 20.22
CA MET A 1 -6.70 10.01 20.10
C MET A 1 -6.29 9.87 18.64
N LYS A 2 -5.14 10.42 18.24
CA LYS A 2 -4.56 10.16 16.92
C LYS A 2 -4.04 8.74 16.80
N VAL A 3 -4.38 8.05 15.71
CA VAL A 3 -3.96 6.66 15.45
C VAL A 3 -3.29 6.59 14.08
N ALA A 4 -2.03 6.18 14.05
CA ALA A 4 -1.33 5.92 12.80
C ALA A 4 -1.69 4.52 12.29
N ILE A 5 -2.10 4.42 11.03
CA ILE A 5 -2.29 3.13 10.35
C ILE A 5 -1.12 2.94 9.38
N LEU A 6 -0.29 1.94 9.66
CA LEU A 6 0.83 1.58 8.82
C LEU A 6 0.51 0.30 8.03
N THR A 7 0.29 0.48 6.74
CA THR A 7 -0.07 -0.58 5.81
C THR A 7 0.82 -0.57 4.57
N GLN A 8 0.62 -1.54 3.67
CA GLN A 8 1.29 -1.47 2.37
C GLN A 8 0.80 -0.27 1.56
N PRO A 9 1.61 0.26 0.63
CA PRO A 9 1.17 1.31 -0.27
C PRO A 9 -0.14 0.93 -0.97
N LEU A 10 -1.20 1.69 -0.69
CA LEU A 10 -2.50 1.47 -1.31
C LEU A 10 -2.44 2.05 -2.73
N HIS A 11 -2.13 1.17 -3.68
CA HIS A 11 -2.22 1.42 -5.12
C HIS A 11 -3.45 0.70 -5.66
N THR A 12 -3.34 -0.03 -6.78
CA THR A 12 -4.42 -0.86 -7.34
C THR A 12 -4.70 -2.14 -6.53
N ASN A 13 -4.46 -2.13 -5.22
CA ASN A 13 -4.79 -3.21 -4.31
C ASN A 13 -6.16 -2.92 -3.66
N TYR A 14 -7.22 -3.36 -4.32
CA TYR A 14 -8.60 -3.15 -3.87
C TYR A 14 -8.85 -3.70 -2.46
N GLY A 15 -8.35 -4.89 -2.16
CA GLY A 15 -8.51 -5.50 -0.84
C GLY A 15 -7.87 -4.65 0.25
N GLY A 16 -6.61 -4.24 0.07
CA GLY A 16 -5.92 -3.38 1.03
C GLY A 16 -6.60 -2.01 1.20
N THR A 17 -7.07 -1.40 0.11
CA THR A 17 -7.80 -0.12 0.15
C THR A 17 -9.09 -0.23 0.95
N LEU A 18 -9.89 -1.27 0.71
CA LEU A 18 -11.15 -1.46 1.45
C LEU A 18 -10.90 -1.81 2.92
N GLN A 19 -9.86 -2.60 3.22
CA GLN A 19 -9.46 -2.89 4.59
C GLN A 19 -9.05 -1.63 5.35
N ALA A 20 -8.20 -0.79 4.77
CA ALA A 20 -7.80 0.48 5.38
C ALA A 20 -8.98 1.42 5.58
N TYR A 21 -9.89 1.49 4.60
CA TYR A 21 -11.08 2.33 4.68
C TYR A 21 -12.02 1.87 5.80
N ALA A 22 -12.29 0.56 5.87
CA ALA A 22 -13.10 -0.03 6.93
C ALA A 22 -12.47 0.23 8.32
N LEU A 23 -11.15 0.06 8.45
CA LEU A 23 -10.43 0.33 9.69
C LEU A 23 -10.55 1.81 10.10
N GLN A 24 -10.34 2.75 9.17
CA GLN A 24 -10.52 4.17 9.47
C GLN A 24 -11.95 4.47 9.94
N LYS A 25 -12.97 3.89 9.29
CA LYS A 25 -14.37 4.11 9.70
C LYS A 25 -14.67 3.56 11.09
N VAL A 26 -14.17 2.38 11.42
CA VAL A 26 -14.32 1.81 12.77
C VAL A 26 -13.63 2.70 13.80
N LEU A 27 -12.39 3.13 13.57
CA LEU A 27 -11.65 4.00 14.50
C LEU A 27 -12.35 5.37 14.69
N ILE A 28 -12.87 5.97 13.62
CA ILE A 28 -13.66 7.20 13.70
C ILE A 28 -14.91 6.99 14.57
N ASN A 29 -15.64 5.89 14.35
CA ASN A 29 -16.84 5.57 15.13
C ASN A 29 -16.53 5.31 16.61
N LEU A 30 -15.30 4.88 16.93
CA LEU A 30 -14.79 4.72 18.29
C LEU A 30 -14.25 6.03 18.91
N GLY A 31 -14.38 7.17 18.23
CA GLY A 31 -13.91 8.47 18.72
C GLY A 31 -12.40 8.68 18.58
N HIS A 32 -11.78 8.09 17.56
CA HIS A 32 -10.36 8.28 17.24
C HIS A 32 -10.17 9.04 15.92
N GLU A 33 -8.95 9.56 15.74
CA GLU A 33 -8.54 10.32 14.55
C GLU A 33 -7.51 9.48 13.79
N PRO A 34 -7.93 8.57 12.90
CA PRO A 34 -7.01 7.73 12.17
C PRO A 34 -6.39 8.47 10.98
N GLU A 35 -5.12 8.16 10.72
CA GLU A 35 -4.40 8.61 9.53
C GLU A 35 -3.60 7.44 8.97
N THR A 36 -3.76 7.16 7.67
CA THR A 36 -2.97 6.14 7.00
C THR A 36 -1.65 6.74 6.54
N ILE A 37 -0.56 6.16 7.02
CA ILE A 37 0.78 6.63 6.68
C ILE A 37 1.12 6.22 5.24
N ASN A 38 1.37 7.20 4.38
CA ASN A 38 1.80 7.00 2.99
C ASN A 38 3.29 6.62 2.94
N TYR A 39 3.63 5.48 3.53
CA TYR A 39 4.99 4.98 3.57
C TYR A 39 5.36 4.36 2.21
N ARG A 40 6.30 4.99 1.50
CA ARG A 40 6.84 4.49 0.24
C ARG A 40 8.29 4.06 0.38
N SER A 41 8.65 3.03 -0.38
CA SER A 41 10.03 2.64 -0.63
C SER A 41 10.21 2.56 -2.13
N LYS A 42 11.45 2.75 -2.60
CA LYS A 42 11.83 2.53 -3.99
C LYS A 42 11.74 1.03 -4.29
N ILE A 43 10.56 0.57 -4.71
CA ILE A 43 10.40 -0.80 -5.22
C ILE A 43 11.22 -0.91 -6.50
N LYS A 44 12.21 -1.81 -6.50
CA LYS A 44 13.03 -2.09 -7.69
C LYS A 44 12.12 -2.63 -8.79
N ARG A 45 12.05 -1.92 -9.93
CA ARG A 45 11.33 -2.41 -11.10
C ARG A 45 12.01 -3.68 -11.62
N PRO A 46 11.24 -4.70 -12.04
CA PRO A 46 11.83 -5.88 -12.65
C PRO A 46 12.58 -5.47 -13.92
N LEU A 47 13.73 -6.12 -14.17
CA LEU A 47 14.49 -5.93 -15.41
C LEU A 47 13.59 -6.22 -16.62
N PHE A 48 13.67 -5.38 -17.65
CA PHE A 48 12.86 -5.51 -18.86
C PHE A 48 12.95 -6.92 -19.47
N ILE A 49 14.15 -7.50 -19.48
CA ILE A 49 14.37 -8.86 -19.99
C ILE A 49 13.56 -9.93 -19.24
N ARG A 50 13.37 -9.77 -17.93
CA ARG A 50 12.58 -10.70 -17.11
C ARG A 50 11.08 -10.62 -17.47
N VAL A 51 10.59 -9.43 -17.81
CA VAL A 51 9.21 -9.24 -18.29
C VAL A 51 9.02 -9.91 -19.64
N VAL A 52 9.96 -9.73 -20.58
CA VAL A 52 9.92 -10.36 -21.90
C VAL A 52 9.95 -11.89 -21.78
N LEU A 53 10.91 -12.44 -21.02
CA LEU A 53 11.02 -13.88 -20.80
C LEU A 53 9.77 -14.47 -20.14
N SER A 54 9.12 -13.74 -19.23
CA SER A 54 7.86 -14.18 -18.62
C SER A 54 6.71 -14.23 -19.62
N LYS A 55 6.66 -13.30 -20.58
CA LYS A 55 5.67 -13.34 -21.68
C LYS A 55 5.92 -14.52 -22.62
N ILE A 56 7.17 -14.76 -23.00
CA ILE A 56 7.55 -15.91 -23.85
C ILE A 56 7.19 -17.21 -23.14
N LYS A 57 7.60 -17.36 -21.87
CA LYS A 57 7.26 -18.51 -21.03
C LYS A 57 5.75 -18.74 -21.00
N ARG A 58 4.96 -17.67 -20.84
CA ARG A 58 3.49 -17.73 -20.82
C ARG A 58 2.92 -18.25 -22.14
N ILE A 59 3.39 -17.73 -23.27
CA ILE A 59 2.94 -18.15 -24.61
C ILE A 59 3.28 -19.63 -24.86
N VAL A 60 4.47 -20.07 -24.44
CA VAL A 60 4.96 -21.44 -24.71
C VAL A 60 4.36 -22.48 -23.75
N LEU A 61 4.20 -22.16 -22.46
CA LEU A 61 3.86 -23.15 -21.42
C LEU A 61 2.42 -23.05 -20.87
N CYS A 62 1.77 -21.89 -20.96
CA CYS A 62 0.50 -21.65 -20.28
C CYS A 62 -0.60 -21.24 -21.28
N ARG A 63 -1.34 -22.22 -21.82
CA ARG A 63 -2.56 -21.99 -22.63
C ARG A 63 -3.79 -21.52 -21.81
N LYS A 64 -3.59 -20.76 -20.73
CA LYS A 64 -4.72 -20.24 -19.93
C LYS A 64 -5.27 -18.98 -20.58
N ILE A 65 -6.58 -18.96 -20.80
CA ILE A 65 -7.32 -17.74 -21.14
C ILE A 65 -7.18 -16.78 -19.97
N THR A 66 -6.56 -15.64 -20.21
CA THR A 66 -6.52 -14.53 -19.26
C THR A 66 -7.32 -13.37 -19.85
N PHE A 67 -8.19 -12.78 -19.03
CA PHE A 67 -8.71 -11.44 -19.30
C PHE A 67 -7.56 -10.45 -19.13
N ASP A 68 -6.81 -10.21 -20.21
CA ASP A 68 -5.76 -9.21 -20.21
C ASP A 68 -6.43 -7.83 -20.34
N PHE A 69 -6.49 -7.09 -19.24
CA PHE A 69 -6.85 -5.67 -19.29
C PHE A 69 -5.95 -4.94 -20.28
N THR A 70 -6.57 -4.18 -21.18
CA THR A 70 -5.83 -3.31 -22.09
C THR A 70 -5.07 -2.25 -21.31
N THR A 71 -4.10 -1.59 -21.95
CA THR A 71 -3.39 -0.46 -21.34
C THR A 71 -4.37 0.61 -20.88
N GLN A 72 -5.41 0.88 -21.67
CA GLN A 72 -6.43 1.86 -21.35
C GLN A 72 -7.27 1.46 -20.13
N ASP A 73 -7.66 0.18 -20.04
CA ASP A 73 -8.40 -0.33 -18.87
C ASP A 73 -7.58 -0.14 -17.60
N ARG A 74 -6.28 -0.46 -17.64
CA ARG A 74 -5.38 -0.31 -16.48
C ARG A 74 -5.24 1.14 -16.04
N ILE A 75 -5.19 2.07 -17.00
CA ILE A 75 -5.15 3.52 -16.71
C ILE A 75 -6.47 3.95 -16.05
N ASN A 76 -7.61 3.54 -16.60
CA ASN A 76 -8.93 3.90 -16.07
C ASN A 76 -9.15 3.33 -14.66
N ILE A 77 -8.86 2.03 -14.47
CA ILE A 77 -8.91 1.34 -13.17
C ILE A 77 -8.06 2.11 -12.15
N ARG A 78 -6.81 2.42 -12.48
CA ARG A 78 -5.92 3.17 -11.58
C ARG A 78 -6.47 4.56 -11.26
N LYS A 79 -7.00 5.29 -12.24
CA LYS A 79 -7.56 6.63 -12.05
C LYS A 79 -8.73 6.62 -11.06
N HIS A 80 -9.71 5.73 -11.27
CA HIS A 80 -10.88 5.64 -10.40
C HIS A 80 -10.51 5.14 -8.99
N HIS A 81 -9.59 4.18 -8.92
CA HIS A 81 -9.10 3.66 -7.64
C HIS A 81 -8.35 4.74 -6.85
N GLN A 82 -7.49 5.52 -7.51
CA GLN A 82 -6.78 6.63 -6.86
C GLN A 82 -7.76 7.70 -6.37
N SER A 83 -8.76 8.06 -7.19
CA SER A 83 -9.81 9.01 -6.78
C SER A 83 -10.58 8.53 -5.54
N PHE A 84 -10.84 7.23 -5.41
CA PHE A 84 -11.44 6.68 -4.19
C PHE A 84 -10.52 6.88 -2.99
N ILE A 85 -9.23 6.57 -3.12
CA ILE A 85 -8.24 6.74 -2.06
C ILE A 85 -8.20 8.20 -1.60
N ASP A 86 -8.02 9.13 -2.54
CA ASP A 86 -7.84 10.56 -2.26
C ASP A 86 -9.09 11.19 -1.61
N THR A 87 -10.28 10.64 -1.88
CA THR A 87 -11.56 11.19 -1.37
C THR A 87 -12.09 10.50 -0.13
N ARG A 88 -11.71 9.25 0.12
CA ARG A 88 -12.31 8.41 1.18
C ARG A 88 -11.36 8.06 2.32
N LEU A 89 -10.05 8.20 2.12
CA LEU A 89 -9.05 7.86 3.11
C LEU A 89 -8.31 9.11 3.55
N ASN A 90 -8.11 9.26 4.86
CA ASN A 90 -7.18 10.23 5.40
C ASN A 90 -5.75 9.70 5.29
N TYR A 91 -4.87 10.43 4.61
CA TYR A 91 -3.52 10.03 4.29
C TYR A 91 -2.50 11.07 4.72
N SER A 92 -1.37 10.60 5.25
CA SER A 92 -0.21 11.46 5.47
C SER A 92 0.43 11.91 4.15
N GLU A 93 1.31 12.89 4.27
CA GLU A 93 2.31 13.15 3.22
C GLU A 93 3.15 11.90 2.93
N GLU A 94 3.75 11.86 1.73
CA GLU A 94 4.61 10.75 1.34
C GLU A 94 5.87 10.70 2.20
N ILE A 95 6.09 9.57 2.85
CA ILE A 95 7.24 9.35 3.72
C ILE A 95 8.10 8.24 3.16
N ASN A 96 9.41 8.51 3.08
CA ASN A 96 10.37 7.58 2.52
C ASN A 96 11.44 7.23 3.56
N GLY A 97 11.81 5.95 3.62
CA GLY A 97 12.87 5.45 4.51
C GLY A 97 12.45 5.29 5.97
N THR A 98 13.19 4.46 6.71
CA THR A 98 12.88 4.12 8.12
C THR A 98 13.01 5.33 9.05
N GLU A 99 14.04 6.16 8.85
CA GLU A 99 14.28 7.35 9.68
C GLU A 99 13.15 8.36 9.51
N GLY A 100 12.77 8.68 8.26
CA GLY A 100 11.65 9.59 7.99
C GLY A 100 10.32 9.07 8.56
N LEU A 101 10.09 7.76 8.55
CA LEU A 101 8.91 7.15 9.18
C LEU A 101 8.92 7.33 10.69
N ARG A 102 10.06 7.07 11.34
CA ARG A 102 10.23 7.23 12.78
C ARG A 102 10.03 8.69 13.21
N ASP A 103 10.69 9.62 12.52
CA ASP A 103 10.60 11.05 12.80
C ASP A 103 9.18 11.57 12.63
N TYR A 104 8.49 11.12 11.57
CA TYR A 104 7.10 11.51 11.33
C TYR A 104 6.17 11.03 12.44
N ILE A 105 6.31 9.78 12.90
CA ILE A 105 5.49 9.23 13.99
C ILE A 105 5.75 9.99 15.29
N LEU A 106 7.03 10.24 15.64
CA LEU A 106 7.41 10.96 16.85
C LEU A 106 6.92 12.42 16.84
N LYS A 107 7.03 13.11 15.70
CA LYS A 107 6.62 14.52 15.57
C LYS A 107 5.10 14.71 15.68
N ASN A 108 4.31 13.74 15.22
CA ASN A 108 2.86 13.86 15.13
C ASN A 108 2.11 13.36 16.39
N ASN A 109 2.82 12.87 17.42
CA ASN A 109 2.27 12.46 18.71
C ASN A 109 1.09 11.47 18.61
N TYR A 110 1.24 10.41 17.81
CA TYR A 110 0.23 9.35 17.74
C TYR A 110 0.11 8.62 19.07
N GLY A 111 -1.14 8.40 19.53
CA GLY A 111 -1.41 7.62 20.75
C GLY A 111 -1.33 6.11 20.52
N ALA A 112 -1.45 5.66 19.28
CA ALA A 112 -1.28 4.27 18.88
C ALA A 112 -0.82 4.15 17.42
N VAL A 113 -0.11 3.07 17.11
CA VAL A 113 0.24 2.67 15.75
C VAL A 113 -0.36 1.29 15.48
N ILE A 114 -1.22 1.18 14.47
CA ILE A 114 -1.80 -0.07 14.00
C ILE A 114 -1.07 -0.50 12.74
N ILE A 115 -0.49 -1.70 12.77
CA ILE A 115 0.26 -2.27 11.66
C ILE A 115 -0.56 -3.38 11.00
N GLY A 116 -0.71 -3.32 9.67
CA GLY A 116 -1.38 -4.36 8.89
C GLY A 116 -1.79 -3.86 7.52
N SER A 117 -2.32 -4.65 6.59
CA SER A 117 -2.76 -6.04 6.72
C SER A 117 -1.61 -7.04 6.85
N ASP A 118 -1.92 -8.31 7.10
CA ASP A 118 -0.98 -9.45 7.15
C ASP A 118 0.10 -9.42 6.06
N GLN A 119 -0.22 -8.86 4.90
CA GLN A 119 0.71 -8.69 3.78
C GLN A 119 1.93 -7.83 4.15
N THR A 120 1.87 -6.92 5.12
CA THR A 120 3.02 -6.11 5.59
C THR A 120 4.17 -6.98 6.06
N TRP A 121 3.88 -8.18 6.58
CA TRP A 121 4.86 -9.15 7.07
C TRP A 121 5.46 -10.03 5.97
N ARG A 122 5.07 -9.83 4.70
CA ARG A 122 5.62 -10.57 3.56
C ARG A 122 6.73 -9.74 2.89
N PRO A 123 8.03 -10.13 3.01
CA PRO A 123 9.15 -9.32 2.53
C PRO A 123 9.09 -8.97 1.04
N ILE A 124 8.47 -9.83 0.22
CA ILE A 124 8.34 -9.61 -1.23
C ILE A 124 7.37 -8.45 -1.58
N TYR A 125 6.46 -8.08 -0.67
CA TYR A 125 5.47 -7.02 -0.88
C TYR A 125 5.71 -5.81 0.03
N SER A 126 6.49 -5.98 1.10
CA SER A 126 6.78 -4.91 2.05
C SER A 126 7.85 -3.95 1.50
N PRO A 127 7.63 -2.63 1.57
CA PRO A 127 8.63 -1.62 1.18
C PRO A 127 9.99 -1.85 1.85
N ARG A 128 9.97 -2.15 3.16
CA ARG A 128 11.08 -2.44 4.08
C ARG A 128 10.46 -3.05 5.35
N ILE A 129 10.57 -4.37 5.55
CA ILE A 129 9.89 -5.06 6.67
C ILE A 129 10.44 -4.63 8.04
N ASP A 130 11.74 -4.31 8.11
CA ASP A 130 12.40 -3.79 9.29
C ASP A 130 11.71 -2.53 9.82
N SER A 131 11.30 -1.62 8.92
CA SER A 131 10.65 -0.38 9.31
C SER A 131 9.33 -0.60 10.05
N PHE A 132 8.65 -1.74 9.87
CA PHE A 132 7.42 -2.05 10.60
C PHE A 132 7.71 -2.56 12.02
N PHE A 133 8.90 -3.11 12.28
CA PHE A 133 9.33 -3.52 13.61
C PHE A 133 10.00 -2.39 14.39
N SER A 134 10.76 -1.52 13.71
CA SER A 134 11.63 -0.50 14.33
C SER A 134 10.93 0.80 14.76
N ILE A 135 9.60 0.82 14.74
CA ILE A 135 8.79 1.97 15.22
C ILE A 135 8.66 1.96 16.75
N PHE A 136 8.88 0.81 17.37
CA PHE A 136 9.01 0.63 18.81
C PHE A 136 10.47 0.84 19.25
#